data_AF-A0A5B7GPZ0-F1
#
_entry.id   AF-A0A5B7GPZ0-F1
#
_cell.length_a   1.000
_cell.length_b   1.000
_cell.length_c   1.000
_cell.angle_alpha   90.00
_cell.angle_beta   90.00
_cell.angle_gamma   90.00
#
_symmetry.space_group_name_H-M   'P 1'
#
loop_
_entity.id
_entity.type
_entity.pdbx_description
1 polymer ?
#
loop_
_entity_poly.entity_id
_entity_poly.type
_entity_poly.pdbx_seq_one_letter_code
_entity_poly.pdbx_strand_id
1 'polypeptide(L)'
;MKEGIDTIYKITRTKILKITFKESAAAKKATEHGILGFHMNILSHSIKIEQYIPLMTFLRCYAIEDHIISKCPKPKEFKICSECSSDDHTWRDCNTGNTKLCINCNGDHRTLANKCPLRKKALEEKRQQLKNNNAKTYSSITSGTTTTAHLNLPTTTPTIEKDMAAKMMALILPDNPPLKQILNLTKDNQTITSQQSTENTETTKNTNSQMLPSTAQQMTTQENISQDEMNIPPLEKNPGKRYRTPSNYT
;
A
#
# COMPACT_ATOMS: atom_id res chain seq x y z
N MET A 1 17.26 12.51 -22.56
CA MET A 1 16.15 11.72 -21.96
C MET A 1 14.85 12.47 -22.21
N LYS A 2 13.80 11.84 -22.77
CA LYS A 2 12.48 12.50 -22.91
C LYS A 2 12.06 13.02 -21.56
N GLU A 3 11.89 14.32 -21.51
CA GLU A 3 11.67 15.09 -20.30
C GLU A 3 10.48 14.51 -19.54
N GLY A 4 10.71 14.12 -18.30
CA GLY A 4 9.64 13.86 -17.36
C GLY A 4 9.39 12.41 -16.96
N ILE A 5 9.95 11.36 -17.58
CA ILE A 5 9.85 9.99 -17.01
C ILE A 5 10.90 9.83 -15.91
N ASP A 6 10.47 9.37 -14.74
CA ASP A 6 11.31 9.11 -13.57
C ASP A 6 11.69 7.64 -13.47
N THR A 7 10.68 6.78 -13.30
CA THR A 7 10.88 5.34 -13.08
C THR A 7 9.84 4.53 -13.85
N ILE A 8 10.24 3.34 -14.31
CA ILE A 8 9.36 2.37 -14.92
C ILE A 8 9.47 1.06 -14.14
N TYR A 9 8.35 0.55 -13.67
CA TYR A 9 8.26 -0.67 -12.87
C TYR A 9 7.28 -1.66 -13.49
N LYS A 10 7.75 -2.87 -13.77
CA LYS A 10 6.92 -3.97 -14.24
C LYS A 10 6.32 -4.72 -13.05
N ILE A 11 4.99 -4.78 -12.97
CA ILE A 11 4.33 -5.57 -11.93
C ILE A 11 4.38 -7.05 -12.33
N THR A 12 5.13 -7.84 -11.56
CA THR A 12 5.31 -9.28 -11.77
C THR A 12 3.96 -10.00 -11.89
N ARG A 13 3.89 -11.00 -12.80
CA ARG A 13 2.67 -11.79 -13.08
C ARG A 13 1.49 -11.00 -13.66
N THR A 14 1.67 -9.74 -14.08
CA THR A 14 0.62 -8.95 -14.73
C THR A 14 1.08 -8.37 -16.06
N LYS A 15 0.13 -7.93 -16.88
CA LYS A 15 0.42 -7.15 -18.11
C LYS A 15 0.56 -5.64 -17.85
N ILE A 16 0.52 -5.21 -16.58
CA ILE A 16 0.56 -3.80 -16.20
C ILE A 16 2.00 -3.31 -16.11
N LEU A 17 2.23 -2.05 -16.51
CA LEU A 17 3.48 -1.31 -16.34
C LEU A 17 3.14 -0.05 -15.53
N LYS A 18 3.88 0.21 -14.46
CA LYS A 18 3.77 1.46 -13.69
C LYS A 18 4.85 2.42 -14.18
N ILE A 19 4.44 3.57 -14.69
CA ILE A 19 5.32 4.62 -15.18
C ILE A 19 5.15 5.81 -14.25
N THR A 20 6.23 6.22 -13.59
CA THR A 20 6.27 7.41 -12.74
C THR A 20 6.85 8.55 -13.54
N PHE A 21 6.22 9.71 -13.46
CA PHE A 21 6.72 10.94 -14.07
C PHE A 21 7.21 11.89 -12.99
N LYS A 22 8.28 12.66 -13.29
CA LYS A 22 8.79 13.73 -12.42
C LYS A 22 7.82 14.90 -12.32
N GLU A 23 7.07 15.14 -13.40
CA GLU A 23 6.13 16.26 -13.50
C GLU A 23 4.72 15.75 -13.78
N SER A 24 3.75 16.35 -13.10
CA SER A 24 2.32 16.06 -13.32
C SER A 24 1.86 16.44 -14.72
N ALA A 25 2.46 17.47 -15.33
CA ALA A 25 2.17 17.88 -16.70
C ALA A 25 2.54 16.79 -17.73
N ALA A 26 3.69 16.13 -17.55
CA ALA A 26 4.11 15.02 -18.42
C ALA A 26 3.16 13.81 -18.29
N ALA A 27 2.72 13.49 -17.07
CA ALA A 27 1.74 12.43 -16.84
C ALA A 27 0.40 12.73 -17.53
N LYS A 28 -0.09 13.98 -17.47
CA LYS A 28 -1.31 14.39 -18.18
C LYS A 28 -1.18 14.25 -19.70
N LYS A 29 -0.09 14.78 -20.28
CA LYS A 29 0.19 14.64 -21.73
C LYS A 29 0.22 13.18 -22.17
N ALA A 30 0.85 12.31 -21.38
CA ALA A 30 0.89 10.87 -21.64
C ALA A 30 -0.51 10.23 -21.60
N THR A 31 -1.36 10.67 -20.68
CA THR A 31 -2.73 10.15 -20.56
C THR A 31 -3.62 10.63 -21.72
N GLU A 32 -3.38 11.83 -22.26
CA GLU A 32 -4.13 12.41 -23.38
C GLU A 32 -3.69 11.85 -24.75
N HIS A 33 -2.38 11.79 -24.98
CA HIS A 33 -1.80 11.50 -26.30
C HIS A 33 -1.27 10.07 -26.45
N GLY A 34 -1.20 9.31 -25.35
CA GLY A 34 -0.51 8.02 -25.32
C GLY A 34 0.99 8.16 -25.06
N ILE A 35 1.69 7.02 -25.08
CA ILE A 35 3.14 6.94 -24.90
C ILE A 35 3.72 6.09 -26.03
N LEU A 36 4.66 6.66 -26.79
CA LEU A 36 5.48 5.89 -27.73
C LEU A 36 6.75 5.41 -27.04
N GLY A 37 6.86 4.09 -26.83
CA GLY A 37 8.03 3.44 -26.23
C GLY A 37 8.34 2.11 -26.90
N PHE A 38 9.61 1.85 -27.23
CA PHE A 38 10.10 0.55 -27.75
C PHE A 38 9.36 0.05 -29.00
N HIS A 39 9.10 0.95 -29.95
CA HIS A 39 8.31 0.66 -31.15
C HIS A 39 6.86 0.28 -30.87
N MET A 40 6.40 0.38 -29.62
CA MET A 40 5.02 0.18 -29.22
C MET A 40 4.36 1.53 -28.96
N ASN A 41 3.18 1.72 -29.54
CA ASN A 41 2.31 2.84 -29.20
C ASN A 41 1.35 2.39 -28.10
N ILE A 42 1.53 2.91 -26.89
CA ILE A 42 0.60 2.73 -25.78
C ILE A 42 -0.48 3.80 -25.93
N LEU A 43 -1.66 3.38 -26.37
CA LEU A 43 -2.78 4.29 -26.63
C LEU A 43 -3.26 4.94 -25.32
N SER A 44 -3.72 6.20 -25.42
CA SER A 44 -4.21 7.01 -24.28
C SER A 44 -5.25 6.28 -23.43
N HIS A 45 -6.22 5.61 -24.05
CA HIS A 45 -7.26 4.85 -23.35
C HIS A 45 -6.74 3.65 -22.53
N SER A 46 -5.53 3.16 -22.82
CA SER A 46 -4.87 2.09 -22.08
C SER A 46 -4.10 2.61 -20.87
N ILE A 47 -3.91 3.93 -20.76
CA ILE A 47 -3.19 4.60 -19.67
C ILE A 47 -4.21 5.09 -18.65
N LYS A 48 -4.00 4.72 -17.39
CA LYS A 48 -4.83 5.19 -16.27
C LYS A 48 -3.92 5.83 -15.24
N ILE A 49 -4.24 7.06 -14.85
CA ILE A 49 -3.57 7.73 -13.74
C ILE A 49 -3.92 6.98 -12.45
N GLU A 50 -2.91 6.53 -11.72
CA GLU A 50 -3.10 5.94 -10.40
C GLU A 50 -3.59 7.02 -9.45
N GLN A 51 -4.87 6.96 -9.08
CA GLN A 51 -5.46 7.89 -8.14
C GLN A 51 -5.13 7.46 -6.71
N TYR A 52 -4.39 8.31 -6.00
CA TYR A 52 -4.20 8.16 -4.56
C TYR A 52 -5.49 8.50 -3.82
N ILE A 53 -5.99 7.55 -3.03
CA ILE A 53 -7.22 7.72 -2.25
C ILE A 53 -6.84 7.60 -0.78
N PRO A 54 -6.80 8.74 -0.05
CA PRO A 54 -6.43 8.72 1.36
C PRO A 54 -7.55 8.05 2.15
N LEU A 55 -7.21 6.93 2.81
CA LEU A 55 -8.04 6.31 3.83
C LEU A 55 -7.61 6.81 5.19
N MET A 56 -8.54 7.42 5.92
CA MET A 56 -8.28 7.83 7.29
C MET A 56 -8.43 6.62 8.22
N THR A 57 -7.36 6.29 8.93
CA THR A 57 -7.37 5.26 9.97
C THR A 57 -6.86 5.87 11.25
N PHE A 58 -7.64 5.80 12.33
CA PHE A 58 -7.23 6.40 13.58
C PHE A 58 -6.29 5.47 14.35
N LEU A 59 -5.06 5.89 14.65
CA LEU A 59 -4.03 4.99 15.19
C LEU A 59 -4.28 4.52 16.63
N ARG A 60 -5.17 5.16 17.40
CA ARG A 60 -5.46 4.71 18.78
C ARG A 60 -6.40 3.52 18.83
N CYS A 61 -7.41 3.48 17.96
CA CYS A 61 -8.43 2.42 17.96
C CYS A 61 -8.52 1.65 16.63
N TYR A 62 -7.73 2.05 15.64
CA TYR A 62 -7.67 1.50 14.28
C TYR A 62 -8.99 1.48 13.51
N ALA A 63 -9.97 2.31 13.92
CA ALA A 63 -11.21 2.49 13.18
C ALA A 63 -10.94 3.13 11.82
N ILE A 64 -11.63 2.64 10.79
CA ILE A 64 -11.49 3.07 9.39
C ILE A 64 -12.63 4.03 9.09
N GLU A 65 -12.32 5.27 8.71
CA GLU A 65 -13.29 6.31 8.27
C GLU A 65 -14.41 6.68 9.29
N ASP A 66 -14.40 6.14 10.50
CA ASP A 66 -15.51 6.30 11.46
C ASP A 66 -15.50 7.66 12.18
N HIS A 67 -14.33 8.11 12.65
CA HIS A 67 -14.22 9.37 13.40
C HIS A 67 -12.86 10.07 13.23
N ILE A 68 -12.84 11.35 13.58
CA ILE A 68 -11.64 12.18 13.64
C ILE A 68 -10.90 12.02 14.97
N ILE A 69 -9.62 12.39 14.99
CA ILE A 69 -8.71 12.26 16.16
C ILE A 69 -9.32 12.85 17.45
N SER A 70 -10.02 13.98 17.35
CA SER A 70 -10.61 14.67 18.50
C SER A 70 -11.89 14.04 19.03
N LYS A 71 -12.54 13.14 18.27
CA LYS A 71 -13.84 12.53 18.61
C LYS A 71 -13.73 11.02 18.80
N CYS A 72 -12.57 10.52 19.22
CA CYS A 72 -12.44 9.10 19.50
C CYS A 72 -13.24 8.69 20.74
N PRO A 73 -14.08 7.63 20.67
CA PRO A 73 -14.82 7.14 21.81
C PRO A 73 -13.94 6.44 22.86
N LYS A 74 -12.69 6.10 22.52
CA LYS A 74 -11.76 5.40 23.42
C LYS A 74 -11.01 6.41 24.32
N PRO A 75 -10.79 6.08 25.61
CA PRO A 75 -10.05 6.94 26.53
C PRO A 75 -8.60 7.14 26.05
N LYS A 76 -7.92 8.16 26.59
CA LYS A 76 -6.55 8.48 26.20
C LYS A 76 -5.54 7.37 26.53
N GLU A 77 -5.80 6.62 27.59
CA GLU A 77 -4.97 5.51 28.07
C GLU A 77 -5.23 4.19 27.33
N PHE A 78 -6.22 4.17 26.42
CA PHE A 78 -6.52 2.98 25.63
C PHE A 78 -5.35 2.65 24.70
N LYS A 79 -4.77 1.47 24.90
CA LYS A 79 -3.78 0.85 24.03
C LYS A 79 -4.41 -0.38 23.38
N ILE A 80 -4.04 -0.63 22.13
CA ILE A 80 -4.44 -1.82 21.39
C ILE A 80 -3.31 -2.23 20.46
N CYS A 81 -3.04 -3.52 20.39
CA CYS A 81 -2.02 -4.09 19.54
C CYS A 81 -2.54 -4.22 18.10
N SER A 82 -1.86 -3.60 17.14
CA SER A 82 -2.23 -3.67 15.72
C SER A 82 -1.95 -5.03 15.06
N GLU A 83 -1.18 -5.88 15.74
CA GLU A 83 -0.82 -7.21 15.29
C GLU A 83 -1.79 -8.30 15.77
N CYS A 84 -2.13 -8.33 17.06
CA CYS A 84 -2.94 -9.39 17.66
C CYS A 84 -4.31 -8.94 18.20
N SER A 85 -4.64 -7.66 18.07
CA SER A 85 -5.90 -7.05 18.56
C SER A 85 -6.11 -7.09 20.09
N SER A 86 -5.11 -7.46 20.90
CA SER A 86 -5.17 -7.37 22.37
C SER A 86 -5.10 -5.92 22.83
N ASP A 87 -5.86 -5.59 23.89
CA ASP A 87 -5.90 -4.31 24.58
C ASP A 87 -4.87 -4.19 25.72
N ASP A 88 -4.11 -5.24 26.00
CA ASP A 88 -3.14 -5.26 27.11
C ASP A 88 -1.82 -4.57 26.76
N HIS A 89 -1.48 -4.48 25.47
CA HIS A 89 -0.15 -4.07 25.03
C HIS A 89 -0.16 -3.35 23.69
N THR A 90 0.96 -2.70 23.35
CA THR A 90 1.15 -2.08 22.04
C THR A 90 1.83 -3.05 21.08
N TRP A 91 1.83 -2.74 19.78
CA TRP A 91 2.52 -3.57 18.78
C TRP A 91 4.03 -3.78 19.06
N ARG A 92 4.66 -2.88 19.83
CA ARG A 92 6.07 -2.98 20.21
C ARG A 92 6.34 -4.07 21.24
N ASP A 93 5.36 -4.35 22.10
CA ASP A 93 5.46 -5.32 23.20
C ASP A 93 4.76 -6.65 22.84
N CYS A 94 4.40 -6.82 21.56
CA CYS A 94 3.67 -7.98 21.08
C CYS A 94 4.59 -9.19 20.92
N ASN A 95 4.39 -10.20 21.77
CA ASN A 95 5.11 -11.48 21.67
C ASN A 95 4.42 -12.49 20.73
N THR A 96 3.28 -12.09 20.15
CA THR A 96 2.48 -12.95 19.27
C THR A 96 3.09 -12.94 17.86
N GLY A 97 4.19 -13.67 17.70
CA GLY A 97 5.01 -13.65 16.48
C GLY A 97 4.25 -14.05 15.21
N ASN A 98 3.38 -15.07 15.29
CA ASN A 98 2.81 -15.70 14.10
C ASN A 98 1.30 -15.52 13.91
N THR A 99 0.51 -15.31 14.96
CA THR A 99 -0.94 -15.09 14.81
C THR A 99 -1.23 -13.60 14.68
N LYS A 100 -1.65 -13.18 13.48
CA LYS A 100 -2.01 -11.78 13.22
C LYS A 100 -3.52 -11.68 13.13
N LEU A 101 -4.12 -10.84 13.95
CA LEU A 101 -5.57 -10.63 13.99
C LEU A 101 -5.89 -9.19 13.62
N CYS A 102 -6.90 -9.01 12.77
CA CYS A 102 -7.39 -7.68 12.43
C CYS A 102 -8.41 -7.19 13.46
N ILE A 103 -8.22 -5.98 13.98
CA ILE A 103 -9.15 -5.36 14.94
C ILE A 103 -10.54 -5.14 14.32
N ASN A 104 -10.60 -4.82 13.02
CA ASN A 104 -11.84 -4.42 12.37
C ASN A 104 -12.70 -5.62 11.91
N CYS A 105 -12.08 -6.69 11.43
CA CYS A 105 -12.80 -7.82 10.83
C CYS A 105 -12.46 -9.19 11.43
N ASN A 106 -11.61 -9.24 12.46
CA ASN A 106 -11.16 -10.46 13.13
C ASN A 106 -10.55 -11.51 12.18
N GLY A 107 -10.03 -11.08 11.03
CA GLY A 107 -9.39 -11.94 10.04
C GLY A 107 -7.90 -12.17 10.34
N ASP A 108 -7.33 -13.24 9.77
CA ASP A 108 -5.92 -13.61 9.88
C ASP A 108 -5.02 -12.72 8.99
N HIS A 109 -4.89 -11.46 9.41
CA HIS A 109 -3.99 -10.48 8.84
C HIS A 109 -3.83 -9.28 9.79
N ARG A 110 -2.75 -8.51 9.59
CA ARG A 110 -2.53 -7.24 10.32
C ARG A 110 -3.67 -6.25 10.10
N THR A 111 -3.92 -5.38 11.08
CA THR A 111 -5.04 -4.42 11.03
C THR A 111 -4.96 -3.44 9.86
N LEU A 112 -3.75 -3.02 9.47
CA LEU A 112 -3.53 -2.10 8.35
C LEU A 112 -3.34 -2.80 7.00
N ALA A 113 -3.51 -4.12 6.92
CA ALA A 113 -3.30 -4.86 5.68
C ALA A 113 -4.38 -4.55 4.62
N ASN A 114 -3.96 -4.39 3.36
CA ASN A 114 -4.86 -4.23 2.21
C ASN A 114 -5.70 -5.49 1.90
N LYS A 115 -5.47 -6.60 2.62
CA LYS A 115 -6.29 -7.81 2.55
C LYS A 115 -7.63 -7.67 3.30
N CYS A 116 -7.73 -6.73 4.25
CA CYS A 116 -8.92 -6.52 5.07
C CYS A 116 -10.17 -6.20 4.23
N PRO A 117 -11.29 -6.93 4.40
CA PRO A 117 -12.52 -6.68 3.65
C PRO A 117 -13.13 -5.31 3.95
N LEU A 118 -13.12 -4.87 5.22
CA LEU A 118 -13.66 -3.56 5.60
C LEU A 118 -12.83 -2.41 5.03
N ARG A 119 -11.51 -2.55 5.00
CA ARG A 119 -10.62 -1.56 4.37
C ARG A 119 -10.85 -1.48 2.86
N LYS A 120 -11.04 -2.63 2.20
CA LYS A 120 -11.38 -2.68 0.77
C LYS A 120 -12.73 -2.01 0.49
N LYS A 121 -13.75 -2.26 1.33
CA LYS A 121 -15.06 -1.64 1.21
C LYS A 121 -14.97 -0.12 1.34
N ALA A 122 -14.30 0.39 2.38
CA ALA A 122 -14.06 1.82 2.57
C ALA A 122 -13.31 2.46 1.39
N LEU A 123 -12.31 1.76 0.82
CA LEU A 123 -11.57 2.22 -0.36
C LEU A 123 -12.47 2.33 -1.59
N GLU A 124 -13.34 1.34 -1.81
CA GLU A 124 -14.25 1.34 -2.95
C GLU A 124 -15.35 2.39 -2.81
N GLU A 125 -15.89 2.58 -1.60
CA GLU A 125 -16.85 3.65 -1.32
C GLU A 125 -16.24 5.03 -1.61
N LYS A 126 -15.00 5.29 -1.16
CA LYS A 126 -14.30 6.54 -1.51
C LYS A 126 -14.01 6.67 -3.00
N ARG A 127 -13.66 5.59 -3.70
CA ARG A 127 -13.53 5.59 -5.16
C ARG A 127 -14.83 6.01 -5.83
N GLN A 128 -15.95 5.46 -5.38
CA GLN A 128 -17.25 5.76 -5.97
C GLN A 128 -17.68 7.20 -5.68
N GLN A 129 -17.45 7.70 -4.47
CA GLN A 129 -17.70 9.11 -4.12
C GLN A 129 -16.88 10.06 -5.01
N LEU A 130 -15.59 9.78 -5.24
CA LEU A 130 -14.74 10.59 -6.12
C LEU A 130 -15.21 10.55 -7.57
N LYS A 131 -15.62 9.39 -8.08
CA LYS A 131 -16.21 9.26 -9.42
C LYS A 131 -17.49 10.09 -9.55
N ASN A 132 -18.39 9.99 -8.58
CA ASN A 132 -19.66 10.72 -8.58
C ASN A 132 -19.44 12.24 -8.51
N ASN A 133 -18.48 12.70 -7.71
CA ASN A 133 -18.14 14.12 -7.60
C ASN A 133 -17.51 14.70 -8.88
N ASN A 134 -16.70 13.89 -9.59
CA ASN A 134 -16.07 14.27 -10.85
C ASN A 134 -17.03 14.16 -12.04
N ALA A 135 -18.02 13.26 -11.97
CA ALA A 135 -19.06 13.09 -12.96
C ALA A 135 -20.16 14.16 -12.81
N LYS A 136 -19.78 15.44 -12.74
CA LYS A 136 -20.72 16.54 -13.00
C LYS A 136 -21.30 16.33 -14.40
N THR A 137 -22.47 15.71 -14.43
CA THR A 137 -23.17 15.28 -15.63
C THR A 137 -23.40 16.47 -16.55
N TYR A 138 -23.38 16.26 -17.87
CA TYR A 138 -23.65 17.28 -18.89
C TYR A 138 -24.88 18.17 -18.56
N SER A 139 -25.91 17.59 -17.93
CA SER A 139 -27.09 18.30 -17.43
C SER A 139 -26.80 19.39 -16.39
N SER A 140 -25.79 19.21 -15.54
CA SER A 140 -25.37 20.23 -14.54
C SER A 140 -24.59 21.39 -15.15
N ILE A 141 -24.04 21.21 -16.36
CA ILE A 141 -23.30 22.23 -17.11
C ILE A 141 -24.28 23.06 -17.96
N THR A 142 -25.29 22.43 -18.56
CA THR A 142 -26.32 23.12 -19.36
C THR A 142 -27.22 24.06 -18.55
N SER A 143 -27.30 23.90 -17.23
CA SER A 143 -28.04 24.83 -16.35
C SER A 143 -27.24 26.08 -15.95
N GLY A 144 -25.95 26.17 -16.33
CA GLY A 144 -25.03 27.13 -15.72
C GLY A 144 -24.47 28.24 -16.62
N THR A 145 -24.33 28.07 -17.94
CA THR A 145 -23.57 29.08 -18.73
C THR A 145 -23.91 29.09 -20.22
N THR A 146 -24.75 30.04 -20.61
CA THR A 146 -24.65 30.73 -21.90
C THR A 146 -23.37 31.59 -21.91
N THR A 147 -22.63 31.60 -23.03
CA THR A 147 -21.58 32.57 -23.46
C THR A 147 -20.17 31.98 -23.71
N THR A 148 -19.97 31.59 -24.98
CA THR A 148 -18.88 31.97 -25.92
C THR A 148 -17.40 31.67 -25.64
N ALA A 149 -16.77 30.88 -26.55
CA ALA A 149 -15.62 31.24 -27.43
C ALA A 149 -14.63 30.05 -27.65
N HIS A 150 -14.32 29.79 -28.93
CA HIS A 150 -13.50 28.69 -29.45
C HIS A 150 -12.08 29.19 -29.79
N LEU A 151 -11.02 28.52 -29.29
CA LEU A 151 -9.63 28.81 -29.68
C LEU A 151 -8.88 27.50 -30.02
N ASN A 152 -8.25 27.50 -31.20
CA ASN A 152 -7.46 26.41 -31.77
C ASN A 152 -6.01 26.44 -31.25
N LEU A 153 -5.41 25.29 -30.93
CA LEU A 153 -3.99 25.18 -30.53
C LEU A 153 -3.27 24.01 -31.24
N PRO A 154 -2.02 24.19 -31.75
CA PRO A 154 -1.29 23.16 -32.49
C PRO A 154 -0.43 22.24 -31.59
N THR A 155 -0.36 20.96 -31.95
CA THR A 155 0.33 19.88 -31.21
C THR A 155 1.66 19.49 -31.87
N THR A 156 2.77 19.54 -31.13
CA THR A 156 4.09 19.03 -31.55
C THR A 156 4.56 17.88 -30.65
N THR A 157 4.95 16.76 -31.24
CA THR A 157 5.30 15.50 -30.55
C THR A 157 6.83 15.37 -30.33
N PRO A 158 7.32 14.98 -29.13
CA PRO A 158 8.76 14.85 -28.84
C PRO A 158 9.38 13.46 -29.15
N THR A 159 10.68 13.44 -29.52
CA THR A 159 11.49 12.28 -29.98
C THR A 159 12.47 11.77 -28.89
N ILE A 160 12.77 10.45 -28.79
CA ILE A 160 13.74 9.81 -27.83
C ILE A 160 14.94 9.21 -28.61
N GLU A 161 16.14 9.25 -28.01
CA GLU A 161 17.38 8.63 -28.49
C GLU A 161 17.57 7.13 -28.15
N LYS A 162 18.41 6.47 -28.96
CA LYS A 162 18.60 5.01 -29.04
C LYS A 162 19.24 4.33 -27.82
N ASP A 163 20.08 5.02 -27.05
CA ASP A 163 20.91 4.35 -26.03
C ASP A 163 20.11 3.90 -24.79
N MET A 164 19.03 4.61 -24.47
CA MET A 164 18.09 4.21 -23.40
C MET A 164 17.22 3.01 -23.81
N ALA A 165 17.16 2.68 -25.10
CA ALA A 165 16.35 1.58 -25.62
C ALA A 165 16.93 0.20 -25.25
N ALA A 166 18.26 0.09 -25.19
CA ALA A 166 18.95 -1.16 -24.87
C ALA A 166 18.73 -1.62 -23.42
N LYS A 167 18.72 -0.67 -22.47
CA LYS A 167 18.57 -0.98 -21.03
C LYS A 167 17.19 -1.54 -20.66
N MET A 168 16.12 -1.18 -21.39
CA MET A 168 14.78 -1.70 -21.11
C MET A 168 14.44 -2.98 -21.88
N MET A 169 15.08 -3.23 -23.03
CA MET A 169 14.97 -4.53 -23.72
C MET A 169 15.52 -5.68 -22.89
N ALA A 170 16.56 -5.43 -22.08
CA ALA A 170 17.11 -6.43 -21.16
C ALA A 170 16.13 -6.85 -20.04
N LEU A 171 15.08 -6.06 -19.76
CA LEU A 171 14.09 -6.33 -18.69
C LEU A 171 12.83 -7.07 -19.19
N ILE A 172 12.68 -7.26 -20.50
CA ILE A 172 11.47 -7.84 -21.12
C ILE A 172 11.69 -9.31 -21.52
N LEU A 173 12.93 -9.80 -21.53
CA LEU A 173 13.18 -11.22 -21.76
C LEU A 173 12.66 -12.03 -20.56
N PRO A 174 11.69 -12.94 -20.76
CA PRO A 174 11.30 -13.86 -19.71
C PRO A 174 12.47 -14.81 -19.44
N ASP A 175 12.83 -14.99 -18.17
CA ASP A 175 13.62 -16.13 -17.69
C ASP A 175 12.81 -17.41 -17.96
N ASN A 176 12.83 -17.88 -19.20
CA ASN A 176 12.26 -19.15 -19.58
C ASN A 176 13.40 -20.12 -19.86
N PRO A 177 13.86 -20.91 -18.88
CA PRO A 177 14.80 -21.98 -19.17
C PRO A 177 14.14 -22.95 -20.16
N PRO A 178 14.83 -23.37 -21.22
CA PRO A 178 14.26 -24.28 -22.20
C PRO A 178 13.92 -25.61 -21.54
N LEU A 179 12.64 -25.90 -21.47
CA LEU A 179 12.07 -27.17 -21.06
C LEU A 179 12.51 -28.23 -22.09
N LYS A 180 13.60 -28.94 -21.79
CA LYS A 180 14.00 -30.14 -22.52
C LYS A 180 12.93 -31.21 -22.29
N GLN A 181 12.04 -31.38 -23.25
CA GLN A 181 11.29 -32.62 -23.40
C GLN A 181 11.96 -33.52 -24.44
N ILE A 182 11.70 -34.82 -24.25
CA ILE A 182 11.71 -35.93 -25.22
C ILE A 182 12.98 -36.80 -25.19
N LEU A 183 12.92 -37.98 -24.54
CA LEU A 183 12.62 -39.24 -25.25
C LEU A 183 12.45 -40.40 -24.25
N ASN A 184 11.27 -41.03 -24.30
CA ASN A 184 11.05 -42.39 -23.81
C ASN A 184 11.83 -43.37 -24.69
N LEU A 185 12.61 -44.25 -24.07
CA LEU A 185 13.05 -45.51 -24.66
C LEU A 185 12.70 -46.61 -23.66
N THR A 186 11.68 -47.38 -24.04
CA THR A 186 11.33 -48.68 -23.49
C THR A 186 12.50 -49.66 -23.65
N LYS A 187 12.82 -50.40 -22.58
CA LYS A 187 13.25 -51.80 -22.65
C LYS A 187 13.23 -52.47 -21.27
N ASP A 188 12.30 -53.42 -21.16
CA ASP A 188 12.39 -54.76 -20.58
C ASP A 188 12.83 -54.98 -19.11
N ASN A 189 11.87 -55.57 -18.37
CA ASN A 189 11.98 -56.70 -17.42
C ASN A 189 13.12 -56.74 -16.38
N GLN A 190 12.74 -56.77 -15.09
CA GLN A 190 12.80 -58.00 -14.27
C GLN A 190 12.15 -57.83 -12.87
N THR A 191 11.12 -58.64 -12.68
CA THR A 191 10.59 -59.45 -11.56
C THR A 191 11.27 -59.46 -10.15
N ILE A 192 10.41 -59.66 -9.12
CA ILE A 192 10.56 -60.22 -7.74
C ILE A 192 11.37 -59.33 -6.74
N THR A 193 11.02 -59.02 -5.48
CA THR A 193 10.39 -59.82 -4.39
C THR A 193 9.90 -58.93 -3.23
N SER A 194 8.72 -59.29 -2.70
CA SER A 194 8.25 -59.28 -1.30
C SER A 194 9.16 -58.73 -0.17
N GLN A 195 8.62 -57.93 0.77
CA GLN A 195 8.27 -58.34 2.15
C GLN A 195 7.92 -57.16 3.09
N GLN A 196 7.07 -57.48 4.06
CA GLN A 196 6.50 -56.67 5.15
C GLN A 196 7.48 -56.39 6.29
N SER A 197 7.19 -55.34 7.10
CA SER A 197 7.25 -55.22 8.59
C SER A 197 7.43 -53.72 8.94
N THR A 198 6.55 -53.01 9.67
CA THR A 198 6.25 -53.02 11.11
C THR A 198 7.46 -53.16 12.03
N GLU A 199 7.88 -52.07 12.69
CA GLU A 199 7.94 -52.00 14.16
C GLU A 199 8.33 -50.61 14.68
N ASN A 200 7.78 -50.30 15.85
CA ASN A 200 8.06 -49.15 16.70
C ASN A 200 9.44 -49.30 17.37
N THR A 201 9.97 -48.24 17.98
CA THR A 201 10.30 -48.14 19.44
C THR A 201 11.35 -47.07 19.74
N GLU A 202 10.97 -46.19 20.66
CA GLU A 202 11.70 -45.47 21.73
C GLU A 202 13.19 -45.06 21.64
N THR A 203 13.36 -43.77 22.00
CA THR A 203 14.23 -43.26 23.08
C THR A 203 15.71 -43.62 23.08
N THR A 204 16.56 -42.60 22.91
CA THR A 204 17.71 -42.43 23.79
C THR A 204 18.12 -40.96 23.96
N LYS A 205 18.19 -40.57 25.24
CA LYS A 205 18.83 -39.36 25.75
C LYS A 205 20.36 -39.47 25.60
N ASN A 206 21.03 -38.35 25.35
CA ASN A 206 22.40 -37.99 25.76
C ASN A 206 22.90 -36.85 24.86
N THR A 207 23.77 -35.90 25.22
CA THR A 207 24.43 -35.44 26.44
C THR A 207 25.15 -34.13 26.06
N ASN A 208 25.30 -33.22 27.02
CA ASN A 208 26.27 -32.11 27.11
C ASN A 208 26.82 -31.43 25.84
N SER A 209 26.66 -30.12 25.80
CA SER A 209 27.76 -29.17 25.53
C SER A 209 27.32 -27.81 26.05
N GLN A 210 27.89 -27.39 27.18
CA GLN A 210 29.10 -26.57 27.29
C GLN A 210 28.76 -25.07 27.35
N MET A 211 29.16 -24.51 28.48
CA MET A 211 29.18 -23.11 28.82
C MET A 211 30.07 -22.32 27.86
N LEU A 212 29.64 -21.10 27.53
CA LEU A 212 30.53 -20.01 27.16
C LEU A 212 29.89 -18.68 27.61
N PRO A 213 30.60 -17.85 28.40
CA PRO A 213 30.18 -16.50 28.69
C PRO A 213 30.75 -15.56 27.62
N SER A 214 29.93 -14.68 27.06
CA SER A 214 30.43 -13.55 26.28
C SER A 214 29.87 -12.25 26.82
N THR A 215 30.71 -11.64 27.63
CA THR A 215 30.81 -10.21 27.91
C THR A 215 30.77 -9.40 26.60
N ALA A 216 29.90 -8.39 26.50
CA ALA A 216 30.14 -7.20 25.68
C ALA A 216 29.13 -6.08 26.00
N GLN A 217 29.65 -5.09 26.74
CA GLN A 217 29.60 -3.66 26.41
C GLN A 217 28.24 -2.96 26.33
N GLN A 218 27.95 -2.27 27.43
CA GLN A 218 27.16 -1.05 27.47
C GLN A 218 27.76 0.00 26.51
N MET A 219 26.97 0.50 25.58
CA MET A 219 27.19 1.79 24.94
C MET A 219 26.08 2.74 25.39
N THR A 220 26.48 3.65 26.27
CA THR A 220 25.76 4.87 26.62
C THR A 220 25.93 5.87 25.48
N THR A 221 24.81 6.28 24.86
CA THR A 221 24.78 7.49 24.03
C THR A 221 23.88 8.49 24.73
N GLN A 222 24.51 9.48 25.37
CA GLN A 222 23.87 10.72 25.79
C GLN A 222 23.63 11.57 24.53
N GLU A 223 22.36 11.82 24.19
CA GLU A 223 22.01 12.91 23.28
C GLU A 223 21.57 14.11 24.11
N ASN A 224 22.46 15.11 24.15
CA ASN A 224 22.18 16.48 24.51
C ASN A 224 21.19 17.06 23.50
N ILE A 225 19.94 17.28 23.92
CA ILE A 225 18.99 18.10 23.18
C ILE A 225 19.06 19.51 23.76
N SER A 226 19.69 20.39 22.99
CA SER A 226 19.63 21.84 23.20
C SER A 226 18.19 22.31 23.21
N GLN A 227 17.85 23.04 24.26
CA GLN A 227 16.62 23.81 24.37
C GLN A 227 16.76 25.05 23.49
N ASP A 228 16.10 25.06 22.34
CA ASP A 228 15.79 26.30 21.62
C ASP A 228 14.29 26.59 21.72
N GLU A 229 14.04 27.85 22.02
CA GLU A 229 12.83 28.44 22.57
C GLU A 229 11.62 28.31 21.64
N MET A 230 10.52 27.77 22.17
CA MET A 230 9.18 27.96 21.61
C MET A 230 8.61 29.28 22.11
N ASN A 231 8.68 30.31 21.26
CA ASN A 231 7.95 31.56 21.45
C ASN A 231 6.50 31.37 20.99
N ILE A 232 5.60 31.03 21.92
CA ILE A 232 4.15 30.89 21.67
C ILE A 232 3.48 32.24 21.95
N PRO A 233 2.82 32.88 20.97
CA PRO A 233 2.07 34.12 21.21
C PRO A 233 0.82 33.87 22.07
N PRO A 234 0.35 34.87 22.84
CA PRO A 234 -0.74 34.69 23.79
C PRO A 234 -2.08 34.49 23.07
N LEU A 235 -2.86 33.50 23.51
CA LEU A 235 -4.27 33.35 23.12
C LEU A 235 -5.09 34.52 23.68
N GLU A 236 -5.64 35.33 22.80
CA GLU A 236 -6.69 36.30 23.14
C GLU A 236 -7.94 35.57 23.65
N LYS A 237 -8.37 35.97 24.86
CA LYS A 237 -9.60 35.52 25.50
C LYS A 237 -10.78 36.08 24.71
N ASN A 238 -11.61 35.19 24.14
CA ASN A 238 -12.86 35.56 23.48
C ASN A 238 -14.01 35.46 24.50
N PRO A 239 -14.57 36.58 25.01
CA PRO A 239 -15.67 36.52 25.95
C PRO A 239 -17.00 36.37 25.22
N GLY A 240 -17.72 35.28 25.51
CA GLY A 240 -19.18 35.30 25.47
C GLY A 240 -19.84 34.34 24.46
N LYS A 241 -20.15 33.14 24.93
CA LYS A 241 -21.39 32.46 24.54
C LYS A 241 -22.10 31.98 25.81
N ARG A 242 -23.16 32.71 26.17
CA ARG A 242 -24.11 32.32 27.23
C ARG A 242 -24.89 31.10 26.73
N TYR A 243 -24.78 29.98 27.41
CA TYR A 243 -25.66 28.84 27.20
C TYR A 243 -27.01 29.12 27.88
N ARG A 244 -28.10 29.07 27.12
CA ARG A 244 -29.46 29.01 27.66
C ARG A 244 -29.75 27.57 28.11
N THR A 245 -30.14 27.42 29.37
CA THR A 245 -30.71 26.18 29.92
C THR A 245 -32.13 25.96 29.36
N PRO A 246 -32.52 24.72 29.01
CA PRO A 246 -33.90 24.42 28.64
C PRO A 246 -34.81 24.38 29.87
N SER A 247 -35.97 25.03 29.73
CA SER A 247 -37.09 25.04 30.67
C SER A 247 -37.75 23.66 30.69
N ASN A 248 -37.89 23.09 31.89
CA ASN A 248 -38.75 21.93 32.13
C ASN A 248 -40.21 22.36 31.98
N TYR A 249 -40.99 21.57 31.23
CA TYR A 249 -42.45 21.57 31.31
C TYR A 249 -42.87 20.27 31.99
N THR A 250 -43.55 20.44 33.12
CA THR A 250 -44.48 19.50 33.77
C THR A 250 -45.63 19.12 32.86
#